data_AF-A0A3R7AE67-F1
#
_entry.id   AF-A0A3R7AE67-F1
#
_cell.length_a   1.000
_cell.length_b   1.000
_cell.length_c   1.000
_cell.angle_alpha   90.00
_cell.angle_beta   90.00
_cell.angle_gamma   90.00
#
_symmetry.space_group_name_H-M   'P 1'
#
loop_
_entity.id
_entity.type
_entity.pdbx_description
1 polymer ?
#
loop_
_entity_poly.entity_id
_entity_poly.type
_entity_poly.pdbx_seq_one_letter_code
_entity_poly.pdbx_strand_id
1 'polypeptide(L)'
;ISSTPVAILTNGSLLGMRSLQDEISSADLVIPSIDAASQRIFEMINRPHRSLRIRSIIEGLRAFRERFSGEIWLEVMLVKGLNDAPDEIELLKSMIEDIGLDKIQLNTVVRPPCEDWVLPLDEREMRAVCNLFLGRAEIIGVSQAADVGHERVAEVRSQILELLGRRPCTIEDVSGTIGLHRNEALKQITILEKEGLISSRVFEGVRYFRAR
;
A
#
# COMPACT_ATOMS: atom_id res chain seq x y z
N ILE A 1 -18.99 -14.83 26.58
CA ILE A 1 -17.99 -13.75 26.60
C ILE A 1 -16.62 -14.40 26.76
N SER A 2 -15.69 -14.13 25.85
CA SER A 2 -14.32 -14.66 25.86
C SER A 2 -13.48 -13.90 26.89
N SER A 3 -12.51 -14.56 27.54
CA SER A 3 -11.49 -13.88 28.36
C SER A 3 -10.36 -13.29 27.54
N THR A 4 -10.26 -13.68 26.26
CA THR A 4 -9.33 -13.11 25.29
C THR A 4 -10.04 -12.00 24.52
N PRO A 5 -9.46 -10.79 24.43
CA PRO A 5 -10.03 -9.70 23.64
C PRO A 5 -10.26 -10.11 22.18
N VAL A 6 -11.42 -9.73 21.65
CA VAL A 6 -11.85 -10.04 20.28
C VAL A 6 -11.83 -8.77 19.45
N ALA A 7 -11.04 -8.79 18.38
CA ALA A 7 -11.03 -7.77 17.35
C ALA A 7 -11.72 -8.27 16.07
N ILE A 8 -12.54 -7.43 15.46
CA ILE A 8 -13.22 -7.71 14.19
C ILE A 8 -12.66 -6.79 13.12
N LEU A 9 -12.05 -7.36 12.09
CA LEU A 9 -11.63 -6.63 10.89
C LEU A 9 -12.74 -6.75 9.83
N THR A 10 -13.15 -5.63 9.24
CA THR A 10 -14.28 -5.60 8.32
C THR A 10 -14.11 -4.52 7.27
N ASN A 11 -14.69 -4.69 6.08
CA ASN A 11 -14.73 -3.64 5.05
C ASN A 11 -15.79 -2.55 5.33
N GLY A 12 -16.46 -2.62 6.49
CA GLY A 12 -17.43 -1.63 6.96
C GLY A 12 -18.77 -1.58 6.22
N SER A 13 -18.91 -2.26 5.08
CA SER A 13 -20.00 -2.03 4.12
C SER A 13 -21.40 -2.32 4.66
N LEU A 14 -21.50 -3.20 5.67
CA LEU A 14 -22.76 -3.62 6.28
C LEU A 14 -22.94 -3.12 7.72
N LEU A 15 -22.07 -2.23 8.22
CA LEU A 15 -22.17 -1.75 9.60
C LEU A 15 -23.46 -0.98 9.90
N GLY A 16 -24.19 -0.51 8.88
CA GLY A 16 -25.54 0.06 9.04
C GLY A 16 -26.65 -0.97 9.28
N MET A 17 -26.39 -2.27 9.10
CA MET A 17 -27.39 -3.32 9.33
C MET A 17 -27.53 -3.62 10.82
N ARG A 18 -28.69 -3.32 11.41
CA ARG A 18 -28.96 -3.51 12.84
C ARG A 18 -28.66 -4.94 13.34
N SER A 19 -28.98 -5.97 12.57
CA SER A 19 -28.69 -7.36 12.96
C SER A 19 -27.19 -7.62 13.11
N LEU A 20 -26.37 -7.11 12.16
CA LEU A 20 -24.92 -7.22 12.26
C LEU A 20 -24.38 -6.45 13.46
N GLN A 21 -24.88 -5.24 13.70
CA GLN A 21 -24.48 -4.44 14.86
C GLN A 21 -24.75 -5.19 16.17
N ASP A 22 -25.89 -5.87 16.27
CA ASP A 22 -26.25 -6.65 17.46
C ASP A 22 -25.30 -7.86 17.63
N GLU A 23 -24.96 -8.55 16.53
CA GLU A 23 -24.05 -9.70 16.52
C GLU A 23 -22.61 -9.34 16.95
N ILE A 24 -22.11 -8.17 16.53
CA ILE A 24 -20.74 -7.74 16.82
C ILE A 24 -20.63 -6.84 18.06
N SER A 25 -21.74 -6.56 18.74
CA SER A 25 -21.80 -5.62 19.86
C SER A 25 -20.92 -6.00 21.07
N SER A 26 -20.60 -7.28 21.21
CA SER A 26 -19.76 -7.79 22.30
C SER A 26 -18.27 -7.88 21.97
N ALA A 27 -17.83 -7.42 20.80
CA ALA A 27 -16.40 -7.31 20.48
C ALA A 27 -15.74 -6.20 21.30
N ASP A 28 -14.44 -6.34 21.55
CA ASP A 28 -13.66 -5.32 22.27
C ASP A 28 -13.19 -4.22 21.30
N LEU A 29 -12.93 -4.60 20.05
CA LEU A 29 -12.42 -3.72 18.99
C LEU A 29 -13.05 -4.07 17.64
N VAL A 30 -13.46 -3.04 16.89
CA VAL A 30 -13.86 -3.18 15.48
C VAL A 30 -12.99 -2.29 14.60
N ILE A 31 -12.41 -2.87 13.55
CA ILE A 31 -11.51 -2.20 12.63
C ILE A 31 -12.15 -2.17 11.23
N PRO A 32 -12.99 -1.15 10.92
CA PRO A 32 -13.50 -0.97 9.57
C PRO A 32 -12.42 -0.38 8.64
N SER A 33 -12.31 -0.92 7.43
CA SER A 33 -11.52 -0.33 6.35
C SER A 33 -12.38 0.65 5.55
N ILE A 34 -12.03 1.93 5.55
CA ILE A 34 -12.66 2.97 4.71
C ILE A 34 -11.55 3.79 4.05
N ASP A 35 -11.24 3.44 2.80
CA ASP A 35 -10.09 4.02 2.09
C ASP A 35 -10.35 5.41 1.52
N ALA A 36 -11.61 5.83 1.44
CA ALA A 36 -12.01 7.11 0.88
C ALA A 36 -13.34 7.59 1.47
N ALA A 37 -13.47 8.90 1.63
CA ALA A 37 -14.71 9.59 1.99
C ALA A 37 -15.48 10.09 0.75
N SER A 38 -14.83 10.25 -0.41
CA SER A 38 -15.51 10.62 -1.65
C SER A 38 -15.93 9.39 -2.49
N GLN A 39 -17.13 9.45 -3.08
CA GLN A 39 -17.69 8.32 -3.84
C GLN A 39 -16.79 7.89 -5.01
N ARG A 40 -16.20 8.87 -5.71
CA ARG A 40 -15.34 8.62 -6.87
C ARG A 40 -14.09 7.82 -6.47
N ILE A 41 -13.40 8.24 -5.41
CA ILE A 41 -12.18 7.59 -4.96
C ILE A 41 -12.49 6.22 -4.34
N PHE A 42 -13.58 6.12 -3.57
CA PHE A 42 -14.08 4.85 -3.06
C PHE A 42 -14.35 3.83 -4.17
N GLU A 43 -14.99 4.25 -5.27
CA GLU A 43 -15.24 3.38 -6.42
C GLU A 43 -13.95 2.97 -7.14
N MET A 44 -12.96 3.86 -7.22
CA MET A 44 -11.66 3.57 -7.85
C MET A 44 -10.83 2.57 -7.05
N ILE A 45 -10.80 2.72 -5.72
CA ILE A 45 -9.99 1.88 -4.82
C ILE A 45 -10.72 0.56 -4.52
N ASN A 46 -11.92 0.62 -3.96
CA ASN A 46 -12.60 -0.54 -3.39
C ASN A 46 -13.41 -1.34 -4.41
N ARG A 47 -13.70 -0.76 -5.59
CA ARG A 47 -14.54 -1.36 -6.65
C ARG A 47 -15.80 -2.04 -6.07
N PRO A 48 -16.57 -1.32 -5.24
CA PRO A 48 -17.66 -1.89 -4.47
C PRO A 48 -18.79 -2.34 -5.40
N HIS A 49 -19.72 -3.14 -4.87
CA HIS A 49 -20.98 -3.40 -5.57
C HIS A 49 -21.72 -2.08 -5.84
N ARG A 50 -22.34 -1.94 -7.02
CA ARG A 50 -22.94 -0.68 -7.51
C ARG A 50 -24.04 -0.09 -6.61
N SER A 51 -24.63 -0.90 -5.74
CA SER A 51 -25.62 -0.45 -4.76
C SER A 51 -25.01 0.26 -3.54
N LEU A 52 -23.71 0.10 -3.31
CA LEU A 52 -23.02 0.68 -2.15
C LEU A 52 -22.64 2.12 -2.44
N ARG A 53 -23.01 3.00 -1.51
CA ARG A 53 -22.65 4.41 -1.51
C ARG A 53 -21.81 4.70 -0.29
N ILE A 54 -20.69 5.40 -0.47
CA ILE A 54 -19.76 5.70 0.63
C ILE A 54 -20.45 6.48 1.74
N ARG A 55 -21.35 7.41 1.37
CA ARG A 55 -22.17 8.15 2.32
C ARG A 55 -23.00 7.22 3.19
N SER A 56 -23.65 6.20 2.62
CA SER A 56 -24.44 5.23 3.39
C SER A 56 -23.58 4.38 4.32
N ILE A 57 -22.35 4.05 3.92
CA ILE A 57 -21.39 3.33 4.76
C ILE A 57 -20.96 4.20 5.95
N ILE A 58 -20.63 5.47 5.70
CA ILE A 58 -20.26 6.46 6.73
C ILE A 58 -21.41 6.65 7.72
N GLU A 59 -22.65 6.83 7.27
CA GLU A 59 -23.81 6.93 8.17
C GLU A 59 -24.06 5.63 8.95
N GLY A 60 -23.84 4.48 8.32
CA GLY A 60 -23.91 3.19 9.00
C GLY A 60 -22.86 3.06 10.12
N LEU A 61 -21.64 3.54 9.87
CA LEU A 61 -20.57 3.59 10.86
C LEU A 61 -20.90 4.55 12.01
N ARG A 62 -21.47 5.73 11.71
CA ARG A 62 -21.96 6.67 12.74
C ARG A 62 -23.00 6.01 13.64
N ALA A 63 -24.03 5.40 13.05
CA ALA A 63 -25.06 4.70 13.81
C ALA A 63 -24.51 3.53 14.61
N PHE A 64 -23.46 2.86 14.12
CA PHE A 64 -22.78 1.80 14.86
C PHE A 64 -22.00 2.35 16.06
N ARG A 65 -21.25 3.44 15.90
CA ARG A 65 -20.50 4.10 16.98
C ARG A 65 -21.39 4.53 18.14
N GLU A 66 -22.61 4.99 17.88
CA GLU A 66 -23.59 5.35 18.93
C GLU A 66 -24.00 4.15 19.81
N ARG A 67 -23.87 2.93 19.30
CA ARG A 67 -24.33 1.70 19.97
C ARG A 67 -23.20 0.83 20.47
N PHE A 68 -22.02 0.94 19.87
CA PHE A 68 -20.86 0.15 20.19
C PHE A 68 -20.05 0.80 21.31
N SER A 69 -19.87 0.07 22.41
CA SER A 69 -19.13 0.55 23.58
C SER A 69 -17.63 0.25 23.54
N GLY A 70 -17.17 -0.60 22.62
CA GLY A 70 -15.75 -0.89 22.43
C GLY A 70 -15.02 0.20 21.64
N GLU A 71 -13.79 -0.10 21.25
CA GLU A 71 -12.96 0.78 20.44
C GLU A 71 -13.22 0.59 18.94
N ILE A 72 -13.21 1.69 18.18
CA ILE A 72 -13.29 1.65 16.72
C ILE A 72 -12.03 2.28 16.14
N TRP A 73 -11.23 1.47 15.45
CA TRP A 73 -10.02 1.93 14.77
C TRP A 73 -10.28 1.93 13.26
N LEU A 74 -10.09 3.08 12.60
CA LEU A 74 -10.25 3.15 11.15
C LEU A 74 -9.00 2.65 10.45
N GLU A 75 -9.11 1.66 9.57
CA GLU A 75 -8.04 1.32 8.63
C GLU A 75 -8.23 2.10 7.31
N VAL A 76 -7.14 2.71 6.82
CA VAL A 76 -7.11 3.43 5.54
C VAL A 76 -5.88 2.96 4.75
N MET A 77 -6.11 2.32 3.61
CA MET A 77 -5.06 1.99 2.65
C MET A 77 -4.84 3.17 1.69
N LEU A 78 -3.70 3.84 1.81
CA LEU A 78 -3.30 4.94 0.94
C LEU A 78 -2.71 4.41 -0.38
N VAL A 79 -3.21 4.95 -1.49
CA VAL A 79 -2.77 4.67 -2.85
C VAL A 79 -2.33 5.98 -3.48
N LYS A 80 -1.09 5.98 -3.99
CA LYS A 80 -0.43 7.19 -4.48
C LYS A 80 -1.21 7.82 -5.65
N GLY A 81 -1.46 9.11 -5.57
CA GLY A 81 -2.21 9.88 -6.56
C GLY A 81 -3.73 9.68 -6.53
N LEU A 82 -4.29 8.98 -5.53
CA LEU A 82 -5.73 8.76 -5.39
C LEU A 82 -6.28 9.40 -4.11
N ASN A 83 -6.02 8.79 -2.96
CA ASN A 83 -6.53 9.20 -1.65
C ASN A 83 -5.44 9.80 -0.75
N ASP A 84 -4.26 10.09 -1.31
CA ASP A 84 -3.18 10.85 -0.67
C ASP A 84 -3.26 12.36 -0.94
N ALA A 85 -4.25 12.80 -1.74
CA ALA A 85 -4.48 14.20 -2.03
C ALA A 85 -5.04 14.95 -0.80
N PRO A 86 -4.61 16.19 -0.53
CA PRO A 86 -5.05 16.95 0.65
C PRO A 86 -6.56 17.06 0.83
N ASP A 87 -7.32 17.24 -0.26
CA ASP A 87 -8.77 17.35 -0.22
C ASP A 87 -9.44 16.07 0.31
N GLU A 88 -8.95 14.90 -0.11
CA GLU A 88 -9.50 13.61 0.35
C GLU A 88 -9.11 13.33 1.80
N ILE A 89 -7.88 13.68 2.18
CA ILE A 89 -7.42 13.57 3.57
C ILE A 89 -8.26 14.45 4.51
N GLU A 90 -8.62 15.66 4.09
CA GLU A 90 -9.46 16.54 4.89
C GLU A 90 -10.90 15.99 5.04
N LEU A 91 -11.45 15.36 4.00
CA LEU A 91 -12.73 14.67 4.09
C LEU A 91 -12.68 13.48 5.06
N LEU A 92 -11.62 12.66 4.99
CA LEU A 92 -11.40 11.56 5.93
C LEU A 92 -11.29 12.09 7.36
N LYS A 93 -10.48 13.13 7.59
CA LYS A 93 -10.32 13.76 8.90
C LYS A 93 -11.65 14.27 9.46
N SER A 94 -12.41 14.99 8.64
CA SER A 94 -13.74 15.51 9.02
C SER A 94 -14.67 14.37 9.42
N MET A 95 -14.70 13.29 8.64
CA MET A 95 -15.53 12.11 8.92
C MET A 95 -15.13 11.41 10.24
N ILE A 96 -13.83 11.25 10.49
CA ILE A 96 -13.30 10.62 11.71
C ILE A 96 -13.63 11.45 12.95
N GLU A 97 -13.48 12.77 12.87
CA GLU A 97 -13.82 13.70 13.96
C GLU A 97 -15.31 13.72 14.28
N ASP A 98 -16.14 13.76 13.23
CA ASP A 98 -17.60 13.82 13.35
C ASP A 98 -18.20 12.51 13.88
N ILE A 99 -17.63 11.36 13.52
CA ILE A 99 -18.06 10.07 14.08
C ILE A 99 -17.49 9.87 15.49
N GLY A 100 -16.29 10.37 15.78
CA GLY A 100 -15.59 10.11 17.05
C GLY A 100 -14.91 8.74 17.08
N LEU A 101 -14.13 8.44 16.05
CA LEU A 101 -13.31 7.21 15.99
C LEU A 101 -12.05 7.34 16.86
N ASP A 102 -11.63 6.23 17.48
CA ASP A 102 -10.62 6.23 18.53
C ASP A 102 -9.19 6.30 17.98
N LYS A 103 -8.94 5.60 16.87
CA LYS A 103 -7.60 5.50 16.26
C LYS A 103 -7.69 5.36 14.75
N ILE A 104 -6.61 5.73 14.06
CA ILE A 104 -6.47 5.56 12.61
C ILE A 104 -5.22 4.71 12.36
N GLN A 105 -5.35 3.73 11.48
CA GLN A 105 -4.28 2.88 11.01
C GLN A 105 -4.09 3.12 9.51
N LEU A 106 -2.96 3.73 9.16
CA LEU A 106 -2.59 4.00 7.79
C LEU A 106 -1.71 2.87 7.26
N ASN A 107 -2.07 2.33 6.11
CA ASN A 107 -1.23 1.41 5.35
C ASN A 107 -1.07 1.90 3.91
N THR A 108 -0.24 1.24 3.13
CA THR A 108 -0.01 1.50 1.72
C THR A 108 0.06 0.18 0.95
N VAL A 109 0.25 0.24 -0.37
CA VAL A 109 0.34 -0.93 -1.23
C VAL A 109 1.62 -1.72 -0.93
N VAL A 110 1.54 -2.74 -0.08
CA VAL A 110 2.70 -3.56 0.32
C VAL A 110 2.80 -4.91 -0.40
N ARG A 111 1.84 -5.23 -1.25
CA ARG A 111 1.82 -6.44 -2.08
C ARG A 111 1.60 -6.07 -3.55
N PRO A 112 2.06 -6.90 -4.51
CA PRO A 112 1.81 -6.66 -5.93
C PRO A 112 0.31 -6.49 -6.20
N PRO A 113 -0.13 -5.32 -6.71
CA PRO A 113 -1.52 -5.09 -7.05
C PRO A 113 -1.89 -5.83 -8.34
N CYS A 114 -3.19 -5.98 -8.57
CA CYS A 114 -3.72 -6.49 -9.84
C CYS A 114 -3.48 -5.52 -11.01
N GLU A 115 -3.23 -4.24 -10.72
CA GLU A 115 -3.15 -3.17 -11.70
C GLU A 115 -1.81 -2.44 -11.58
N ASP A 116 -1.12 -2.24 -12.71
CA ASP A 116 0.22 -1.62 -12.72
C ASP A 116 0.22 -0.14 -12.31
N TRP A 117 -0.93 0.53 -12.33
CA TRP A 117 -1.08 1.94 -11.96
C TRP A 117 -1.27 2.15 -10.45
N VAL A 118 -1.49 1.09 -9.68
CA VAL A 118 -1.64 1.15 -8.23
C VAL A 118 -0.25 1.20 -7.59
N LEU A 119 0.09 2.34 -7.02
CA LEU A 119 1.43 2.60 -6.50
C LEU A 119 1.39 2.85 -4.98
N PRO A 120 2.39 2.37 -4.23
CA PRO A 120 2.53 2.73 -2.82
C PRO A 120 2.99 4.18 -2.66
N LEU A 121 2.58 4.80 -1.55
CA LEU A 121 3.29 5.93 -0.96
C LEU A 121 4.63 5.47 -0.39
N ASP A 122 5.65 6.31 -0.51
CA ASP A 122 6.92 6.10 0.18
C ASP A 122 6.84 6.47 1.67
N GLU A 123 7.89 6.17 2.43
CA GLU A 123 7.93 6.40 3.88
C GLU A 123 7.79 7.90 4.26
N ARG A 124 8.31 8.81 3.43
CA ARG A 124 8.19 10.25 3.65
C ARG A 124 6.76 10.71 3.40
N GLU A 125 6.15 10.23 2.32
CA GLU A 125 4.75 10.48 1.97
C GLU A 125 3.80 9.95 3.05
N MET A 126 4.00 8.70 3.49
CA MET A 126 3.22 8.10 4.59
C MET A 126 3.34 8.91 5.89
N ARG A 127 4.55 9.31 6.27
CA ARG A 127 4.76 10.17 7.45
C ARG A 127 4.10 11.54 7.30
N ALA A 128 4.14 12.13 6.11
CA ALA A 128 3.49 13.41 5.85
C ALA A 128 1.97 13.30 6.08
N VAL A 129 1.33 12.26 5.53
CA VAL A 129 -0.11 12.03 5.74
C VAL A 129 -0.42 11.71 7.21
N CYS A 130 0.38 10.85 7.86
CA CYS A 130 0.21 10.49 9.27
C CYS A 130 0.21 11.73 10.19
N ASN A 131 1.09 12.70 9.92
CA ASN A 131 1.20 13.92 10.72
C ASN A 131 -0.05 14.83 10.63
N LEU A 132 -0.85 14.72 9.55
CA LEU A 132 -2.09 15.49 9.39
C LEU A 132 -3.18 15.09 10.40
N PHE A 133 -3.08 13.88 10.97
CA PHE A 133 -4.03 13.35 11.95
C PHE A 133 -3.65 13.64 13.41
N LEU A 134 -2.65 14.53 13.65
CA LEU A 134 -2.31 15.07 14.97
C LEU A 134 -2.09 14.00 16.07
N GLY A 135 -1.45 12.88 15.73
CA GLY A 135 -1.13 11.81 16.67
C GLY A 135 -2.23 10.76 16.88
N ARG A 136 -3.39 10.87 16.21
CA ARG A 136 -4.43 9.83 16.21
C ARG A 136 -4.17 8.71 15.19
N ALA A 137 -3.23 8.92 14.28
CA ALA A 137 -2.84 7.94 13.26
C ALA A 137 -1.53 7.24 13.61
N GLU A 138 -1.46 5.95 13.29
CA GLU A 138 -0.23 5.18 13.22
C GLU A 138 -0.06 4.57 11.83
N ILE A 139 1.18 4.36 11.41
CA ILE A 139 1.50 3.65 10.16
C ILE A 139 1.67 2.17 10.49
N ILE A 140 0.89 1.30 9.85
CA ILE A 140 0.95 -0.15 10.00
C ILE A 140 1.40 -0.82 8.70
N GLY A 141 1.92 -2.04 8.78
CA GLY A 141 2.23 -2.87 7.60
C GLY A 141 3.48 -2.48 6.80
N VAL A 142 4.20 -1.42 7.18
CA VAL A 142 5.41 -0.95 6.47
C VAL A 142 6.65 -1.84 6.73
N SER A 143 6.62 -2.68 7.75
CA SER A 143 7.72 -3.55 8.16
C SER A 143 7.62 -4.94 7.52
N GLN A 144 8.14 -5.07 6.28
CA GLN A 144 8.91 -6.23 5.74
C GLN A 144 8.98 -6.23 4.20
N ALA A 145 8.04 -5.62 3.48
CA ALA A 145 8.06 -5.62 2.01
C ALA A 145 9.03 -4.58 1.41
N ALA A 146 9.22 -3.44 2.08
CA ALA A 146 10.14 -2.39 1.63
C ALA A 146 11.61 -2.82 1.80
N ASP A 147 11.95 -3.49 2.90
CA ASP A 147 13.30 -4.04 3.13
C ASP A 147 13.58 -5.23 2.21
N VAL A 148 12.67 -6.20 2.08
CA VAL A 148 12.93 -7.35 1.17
C VAL A 148 12.98 -6.90 -0.30
N GLY A 149 12.20 -5.90 -0.70
CA GLY A 149 12.25 -5.30 -2.03
C GLY A 149 13.54 -4.51 -2.28
N HIS A 150 13.96 -3.66 -1.34
CA HIS A 150 15.21 -2.90 -1.45
C HIS A 150 16.45 -3.78 -1.32
N GLU A 151 16.46 -4.74 -0.39
CA GLU A 151 17.53 -5.72 -0.22
C GLU A 151 17.64 -6.61 -1.46
N ARG A 152 16.53 -7.15 -1.97
CA ARG A 152 16.55 -7.94 -3.21
C ARG A 152 16.99 -7.12 -4.41
N VAL A 153 16.54 -5.87 -4.53
CA VAL A 153 16.99 -4.97 -5.61
C VAL A 153 18.47 -4.63 -5.45
N ALA A 154 18.96 -4.35 -4.23
CA ALA A 154 20.35 -4.07 -3.95
C ALA A 154 21.24 -5.30 -4.20
N GLU A 155 20.79 -6.49 -3.80
CA GLU A 155 21.45 -7.77 -4.03
C GLU A 155 21.53 -8.08 -5.52
N VAL A 156 20.41 -7.96 -6.25
CA VAL A 156 20.38 -8.12 -7.71
C VAL A 156 21.34 -7.15 -8.39
N ARG A 157 21.37 -5.88 -7.98
CA ARG A 157 22.30 -4.89 -8.54
C ARG A 157 23.75 -5.25 -8.25
N SER A 158 24.06 -5.70 -7.05
CA SER A 158 25.38 -6.17 -6.66
C SER A 158 25.82 -7.36 -7.51
N GLN A 159 24.96 -8.36 -7.69
CA GLN A 159 25.22 -9.54 -8.52
C GLN A 159 25.41 -9.18 -10.00
N ILE A 160 24.63 -8.23 -10.54
CA ILE A 160 24.83 -7.71 -11.91
C ILE A 160 26.21 -7.04 -12.03
N LEU A 161 26.57 -6.15 -11.10
CA LEU A 161 27.84 -5.45 -11.14
C LEU A 161 29.03 -6.41 -11.00
N GLU A 162 28.94 -7.40 -10.12
CA GLU A 162 29.95 -8.43 -9.95
C GLU A 162 30.14 -9.28 -11.21
N LEU A 163 29.04 -9.72 -11.84
CA LEU A 163 29.06 -10.46 -13.09
C LEU A 163 29.72 -9.64 -14.22
N LEU A 164 29.30 -8.38 -14.38
CA LEU A 164 29.81 -7.48 -15.41
C LEU A 164 31.24 -6.97 -15.13
N GLY A 165 31.70 -7.05 -13.89
CA GLY A 165 33.08 -6.76 -13.48
C GLY A 165 34.05 -7.88 -13.86
N ARG A 166 33.58 -9.14 -13.88
CA ARG A 166 34.39 -10.31 -14.27
C ARG A 166 34.56 -10.41 -15.79
N ARG A 167 33.51 -10.12 -16.56
CA ARG A 167 33.52 -10.19 -18.04
C ARG A 167 32.38 -9.38 -18.67
N PRO A 168 32.51 -8.92 -19.92
CA PRO A 168 31.38 -8.38 -20.66
C PRO A 168 30.30 -9.43 -20.93
N CYS A 169 29.02 -9.10 -20.73
CA CYS A 169 27.90 -10.01 -20.89
C CYS A 169 26.75 -9.39 -21.69
N THR A 170 25.97 -10.23 -22.38
CA THR A 170 24.70 -9.84 -23.03
C THR A 170 23.57 -9.75 -22.02
N ILE A 171 22.42 -9.20 -22.42
CA ILE A 171 21.23 -9.18 -21.55
C ILE A 171 20.72 -10.60 -21.26
N GLU A 172 20.82 -11.50 -22.24
CA GLU A 172 20.47 -12.91 -22.10
C GLU A 172 21.38 -13.60 -21.06
N ASP A 173 22.69 -13.31 -21.07
CA ASP A 173 23.63 -13.84 -20.08
C ASP A 173 23.31 -13.37 -18.65
N VAL A 174 22.97 -12.07 -18.49
CA VAL A 174 22.60 -11.50 -17.18
C VAL A 174 21.30 -12.13 -16.68
N SER A 175 20.28 -12.22 -17.54
CA SER A 175 19.00 -12.85 -17.22
C SER A 175 19.16 -14.31 -16.81
N GLY A 176 19.95 -15.08 -17.58
CA GLY A 176 20.17 -16.51 -17.33
C GLY A 176 21.02 -16.81 -16.10
N THR A 177 22.04 -15.99 -15.83
CA THR A 177 22.96 -16.23 -14.70
C THR A 177 22.34 -15.85 -13.35
N ILE A 178 21.54 -14.79 -13.31
CA ILE A 178 20.94 -14.24 -12.08
C ILE A 178 19.53 -14.82 -11.84
N GLY A 179 18.95 -15.48 -12.85
CA GLY A 179 17.59 -16.04 -12.76
C GLY A 179 16.50 -14.97 -12.83
N LEU A 180 16.75 -13.86 -13.52
CA LEU A 180 15.80 -12.77 -13.69
C LEU A 180 15.02 -12.90 -14.99
N HIS A 181 13.79 -12.40 -15.01
CA HIS A 181 13.09 -12.20 -16.28
C HIS A 181 13.80 -11.12 -17.12
N ARG A 182 13.84 -11.29 -18.45
CA ARG A 182 14.54 -10.40 -19.39
C ARG A 182 14.23 -8.91 -19.16
N ASN A 183 12.95 -8.56 -18.96
CA ASN A 183 12.52 -7.18 -18.75
C ASN A 183 13.02 -6.59 -17.42
N GLU A 184 13.15 -7.43 -16.39
CA GLU A 184 13.66 -7.02 -15.08
C GLU A 184 15.17 -6.75 -15.16
N ALA A 185 15.92 -7.63 -15.82
CA ALA A 185 17.34 -7.40 -16.11
C ALA A 185 17.56 -6.14 -16.96
N LEU A 186 16.72 -5.91 -17.98
CA LEU A 186 16.78 -4.70 -18.82
C LEU A 186 16.56 -3.43 -18.01
N LYS A 187 15.58 -3.44 -17.09
CA LYS A 187 15.30 -2.30 -16.20
C LYS A 187 16.53 -1.96 -15.36
N GLN A 188 17.16 -2.95 -14.72
CA GLN A 188 18.33 -2.73 -13.88
C GLN A 188 19.55 -2.27 -14.68
N ILE A 189 19.84 -2.89 -15.82
CA ILE A 189 20.93 -2.46 -16.72
C ILE A 189 20.73 -1.01 -17.17
N THR A 190 19.50 -0.63 -17.54
CA THR A 190 19.21 0.74 -17.98
C THR A 190 19.48 1.76 -16.87
N ILE A 191 19.16 1.41 -15.62
CA ILE A 191 19.43 2.27 -14.46
C ILE A 191 20.95 2.38 -14.21
N LEU A 192 21.66 1.25 -14.15
CA LEU A 192 23.11 1.22 -13.92
C LEU A 192 23.90 1.94 -15.02
N GLU A 193 23.43 1.87 -16.27
CA GLU A 193 24.03 2.59 -17.41
C GLU A 193 23.79 4.11 -17.29
N LYS A 194 22.59 4.53 -16.85
CA LYS A 194 22.28 5.94 -16.57
C LYS A 194 23.10 6.50 -15.40
N GLU A 195 23.36 5.69 -14.38
CA GLU A 195 24.22 6.04 -13.24
C GLU A 195 25.71 6.02 -13.59
N GLY A 196 26.07 5.52 -14.78
CA GLY A 196 27.46 5.45 -15.24
C GLY A 196 28.30 4.36 -14.57
N LEU A 197 27.67 3.42 -13.85
CA LEU A 197 28.35 2.29 -13.20
C LEU A 197 28.74 1.19 -14.20
N ILE A 198 28.06 1.14 -15.34
CA ILE A 198 28.36 0.21 -16.43
C ILE A 198 28.48 0.97 -17.76
N SER A 199 29.06 0.30 -18.74
CA SER A 199 29.17 0.75 -20.13
C SER A 199 28.73 -0.36 -21.07
N SER A 200 28.36 -0.01 -22.30
CA SER A 200 28.03 -0.98 -23.33
C SER A 200 28.86 -0.82 -24.60
N ARG A 201 29.05 -1.93 -25.31
CA ARG A 201 29.75 -2.00 -26.59
C ARG A 201 29.05 -2.99 -27.50
N VAL A 202 29.02 -2.70 -28.80
CA VAL A 202 28.53 -3.65 -29.81
C VAL A 202 29.71 -4.45 -30.36
N PHE A 203 29.56 -5.77 -30.40
CA PHE A 203 30.49 -6.70 -31.03
C PHE A 203 29.68 -7.71 -31.84
N GLU A 204 30.02 -7.85 -33.13
CA GLU A 204 29.31 -8.74 -34.08
C GLU A 204 27.78 -8.56 -34.09
N GLY A 205 27.31 -7.31 -33.97
CA GLY A 205 25.88 -6.98 -33.97
C GLY A 205 25.16 -7.21 -32.64
N VAL A 206 25.86 -7.73 -31.62
CA VAL A 206 25.32 -7.99 -30.29
C VAL A 206 25.83 -6.95 -29.29
N ARG A 207 24.94 -6.45 -28.44
CA ARG A 207 25.27 -5.47 -27.39
C ARG A 207 25.72 -6.19 -26.12
N TYR A 208 26.93 -5.90 -25.70
CA TYR A 208 27.53 -6.37 -24.44
C TYR A 208 27.60 -5.23 -23.44
N PHE A 209 27.43 -5.55 -22.17
CA PHE A 209 27.54 -4.65 -21.03
C PHE A 209 28.77 -5.03 -20.20
N ARG A 210 29.40 -4.06 -19.55
CA ARG A 210 30.57 -4.25 -18.67
C ARG A 210 30.55 -3.22 -17.55
N ALA A 211 30.94 -3.60 -16.33
CA ALA A 211 31.17 -2.64 -15.25
C ALA A 211 32.33 -1.70 -15.59
N ARG A 212 32.23 -0.44 -15.13
CA ARG A 212 33.31 0.54 -15.27
C ARG A 212 34.39 0.37 -14.22
#